data_AF-A0A4Z0BMW1-F1
#
_entry.id   AF-A0A4Z0BMW1-F1
#
_cell.length_a   1.000
_cell.length_b   1.000
_cell.length_c   1.000
_cell.angle_alpha   90.00
_cell.angle_beta   90.00
_cell.angle_gamma   90.00
#
_symmetry.space_group_name_H-M   'P 1'
#
loop_
_entity.id
_entity.type
_entity.pdbx_description
1 polymer ?
#
loop_
_entity_poly.entity_id
_entity_poly.type
_entity_poly.pdbx_seq_one_letter_code
_entity_poly.pdbx_strand_id
1 'polypeptide(L)'
;MLDISLLRKDLDAVVRRLEARKSPQPFLDVEAFRRLEAERKVLQTRTEELQAQRNQLSKQIGQLKAKGESADEVMAQVASIKDELERSAARLEQLQPELQELLLAVPNLPHESVPVGEGEEGNVQVRSWGTPRDFDFNVRDHVELGEPLGLDFETGIKLAGARFTVMKGSIARLHRALAQFMLDLQTQAHGYTECYTPYIVNAETLRGTGQLPKFEADLFAAKKGGQEGEVASEDAALYLIPTSEVSLTNFVRGEVVAQAQLPIRLTAHTPCFRSEAGSAGRDTRGMIRQHQFDKVEMVQIVHPEQSDQALEEMTGHAEAVLQQLGLPYRVMLLCTGDMGFGAAKTYDLEVWLPAQGTYREISSVSNCEAFQARRLQARFKNAQGKNELVHTLNGSGLAVGRALVAVIENYQNADGSITVPEVLRSYMGGMERIGG
;
A
#
# COMPACT_ATOMS: atom_id res chain seq x y z
N MET A 1 -10.16 2.89 1.28
CA MET A 1 -11.29 3.80 1.06
C MET A 1 -11.83 4.25 2.40
N LEU A 2 -12.28 5.49 2.52
CA LEU A 2 -12.93 5.99 3.74
C LEU A 2 -14.33 5.39 3.93
N ASP A 3 -14.84 5.41 5.16
CA ASP A 3 -16.24 5.07 5.42
C ASP A 3 -17.14 6.20 4.91
N ILE A 4 -18.01 5.90 3.95
CA ILE A 4 -18.96 6.85 3.38
C ILE A 4 -19.89 7.45 4.44
N SER A 5 -20.14 6.73 5.54
CA SER A 5 -20.95 7.20 6.66
C SER A 5 -20.30 8.40 7.36
N LEU A 6 -18.96 8.47 7.40
CA LEU A 6 -18.25 9.63 7.94
C LEU A 6 -18.51 10.88 7.09
N LEU A 7 -18.41 10.74 5.76
CA LEU A 7 -18.65 11.84 4.83
C LEU A 7 -20.12 12.30 4.86
N ARG A 8 -21.06 11.37 5.03
CA ARG A 8 -22.50 11.68 5.13
C ARG A 8 -22.87 12.38 6.44
N LYS A 9 -22.17 12.06 7.54
CA LYS A 9 -22.42 12.61 8.87
C LYS A 9 -21.80 14.00 9.05
N ASP A 10 -20.54 14.15 8.66
CA ASP A 10 -19.78 15.40 8.82
C ASP A 10 -18.72 15.54 7.72
N LEU A 11 -19.17 15.97 6.54
CA LEU A 11 -18.30 16.18 5.38
C LEU A 11 -17.22 17.23 5.66
N ASP A 12 -17.56 18.30 6.37
CA ASP A 12 -16.65 19.41 6.62
C ASP A 12 -15.50 18.98 7.54
N ALA A 13 -15.75 18.11 8.53
CA ALA A 13 -14.68 17.52 9.34
C ALA A 13 -13.74 16.61 8.53
N VAL A 14 -14.27 15.84 7.58
CA VAL A 14 -13.45 15.01 6.68
C VAL A 14 -12.58 15.90 5.80
N VAL A 15 -13.15 16.95 5.20
CA VAL A 15 -12.41 17.91 4.37
C VAL A 15 -11.28 18.57 5.14
N ARG A 16 -11.51 19.04 6.38
CA ARG A 16 -10.44 19.61 7.22
C ARG A 16 -9.27 18.65 7.44
N ARG A 17 -9.54 17.35 7.65
CA ARG A 17 -8.47 16.33 7.80
C ARG A 17 -7.75 16.04 6.49
N LEU A 18 -8.44 16.12 5.35
CA LEU A 18 -7.82 16.01 4.02
C LEU A 18 -6.93 17.22 3.71
N GLU A 19 -7.34 18.43 4.12
CA GLU A 19 -6.56 19.67 3.97
C GLU A 19 -5.25 19.63 4.75
N ALA A 20 -5.19 18.91 5.88
CA ALA A 20 -3.95 18.68 6.59
C ALA A 20 -2.91 17.91 5.74
N ARG A 21 -3.35 17.06 4.81
CA ARG A 21 -2.44 16.37 3.87
C ARG A 21 -2.00 17.26 2.71
N LYS A 22 -2.89 18.13 2.22
CA LYS A 22 -2.58 19.10 1.17
C LYS A 22 -3.66 20.17 1.17
N SER A 23 -3.26 21.45 1.19
CA SER A 23 -4.19 22.58 1.19
C SER A 23 -4.02 23.44 -0.08
N PRO A 24 -5.10 23.75 -0.82
CA PRO A 24 -6.42 23.15 -0.70
C PRO A 24 -6.41 21.66 -1.06
N GLN A 25 -7.33 20.86 -0.50
CA GLN A 25 -7.34 19.42 -0.73
C GLN A 25 -7.83 19.10 -2.16
N PRO A 26 -7.04 18.39 -3.00
CA PRO A 26 -7.43 18.06 -4.37
C PRO A 26 -8.08 16.67 -4.50
N PHE A 27 -8.37 15.99 -3.39
CA PHE A 27 -8.63 14.56 -3.39
C PHE A 27 -10.11 14.21 -3.57
N LEU A 28 -10.99 15.01 -2.97
CA LEU A 28 -12.43 14.85 -3.06
C LEU A 28 -13.03 16.05 -3.78
N ASP A 29 -13.75 15.82 -4.87
CA ASP A 29 -14.67 16.82 -5.43
C ASP A 29 -15.89 16.96 -4.50
N VAL A 30 -15.82 17.96 -3.61
CA VAL A 30 -16.83 18.20 -2.57
C VAL A 30 -18.18 18.59 -3.18
N GLU A 31 -18.18 19.34 -4.27
CA GLU A 31 -19.41 19.78 -4.94
C GLU A 31 -20.10 18.61 -5.64
N ALA A 32 -19.34 17.78 -6.37
CA ALA A 32 -19.86 16.57 -6.97
C ALA A 32 -20.41 15.60 -5.92
N PHE A 33 -19.67 15.37 -4.82
CA PHE A 33 -20.14 14.50 -3.74
C PHE A 33 -21.46 15.01 -3.13
N ARG A 34 -21.56 16.31 -2.82
CA ARG A 34 -22.79 16.92 -2.29
C ARG A 34 -23.96 16.76 -3.25
N ARG A 35 -23.75 16.98 -4.56
CA ARG A 35 -24.77 16.83 -5.59
C ARG A 35 -25.27 15.39 -5.67
N LEU A 36 -24.36 14.42 -5.78
CA LEU A 36 -24.71 12.99 -5.90
C LEU A 36 -25.40 12.46 -4.65
N GLU A 37 -24.96 12.85 -3.45
CA GLU A 37 -25.63 12.43 -2.22
C GLU A 37 -26.99 13.12 -2.01
N ALA A 38 -27.17 14.36 -2.45
CA ALA A 38 -28.48 15.01 -2.45
C ALA A 38 -29.45 14.28 -3.38
N GLU A 39 -29.01 13.95 -4.60
CA GLU A 39 -29.79 13.17 -5.56
C GLU A 39 -30.17 11.79 -4.99
N ARG A 40 -29.18 11.07 -4.43
CA ARG A 40 -29.40 9.76 -3.82
C ARG A 40 -30.43 9.83 -2.68
N LYS A 41 -30.38 10.85 -1.82
CA LYS A 41 -31.36 11.05 -0.74
C LYS A 41 -32.76 11.27 -1.28
N VAL A 42 -32.92 12.12 -2.29
CA VAL A 42 -34.22 12.40 -2.92
C VAL A 42 -34.81 11.13 -3.53
N LEU A 43 -34.02 10.39 -4.32
CA LEU A 43 -34.46 9.15 -4.95
C LEU A 43 -34.79 8.06 -3.92
N GLN A 44 -34.00 7.94 -2.85
CA GLN A 44 -34.26 6.98 -1.77
C GLN A 44 -35.61 7.27 -1.08
N THR A 45 -35.83 8.51 -0.64
CA THR A 45 -37.09 8.90 0.01
C THR A 45 -38.26 8.70 -0.94
N ARG A 46 -38.12 9.09 -2.22
CA ARG A 46 -39.17 8.91 -3.23
C ARG A 46 -39.50 7.43 -3.46
N THR A 47 -38.48 6.57 -3.49
CA THR A 47 -38.65 5.11 -3.61
C THR A 47 -39.43 4.55 -2.43
N GLU A 48 -39.11 4.97 -1.21
CA GLU A 48 -39.83 4.54 0.01
C GLU A 48 -41.30 5.01 0.01
N GLU A 49 -41.56 6.25 -0.39
CA GLU A 49 -42.92 6.79 -0.54
C GLU A 49 -43.73 6.02 -1.59
N LEU A 50 -43.18 5.80 -2.78
CA LEU A 50 -43.82 5.05 -3.86
C LEU A 50 -44.09 3.60 -3.45
N GLN A 51 -43.17 2.99 -2.72
CA GLN A 51 -43.30 1.63 -2.20
C GLN A 51 -44.43 1.53 -1.16
N ALA A 52 -44.60 2.55 -0.31
CA ALA A 52 -45.72 2.64 0.62
C ALA A 52 -47.06 2.87 -0.11
N GLN A 53 -47.10 3.79 -1.07
CA GLN A 53 -48.29 4.08 -1.89
C GLN A 53 -48.73 2.85 -2.69
N ARG A 54 -47.81 2.16 -3.36
CA ARG A 54 -48.10 0.91 -4.09
C ARG A 54 -48.76 -0.13 -3.19
N ASN A 55 -48.22 -0.32 -1.98
CA ASN A 55 -48.74 -1.30 -1.03
C ASN A 55 -50.16 -0.92 -0.53
N GLN A 56 -50.43 0.37 -0.35
CA GLN A 56 -51.77 0.87 -0.01
C GLN A 56 -52.77 0.65 -1.15
N LEU A 57 -52.43 1.08 -2.37
CA LEU A 57 -53.30 0.93 -3.54
C LEU A 57 -53.55 -0.54 -3.89
N SER A 58 -52.54 -1.41 -3.72
CA SER A 58 -52.70 -2.86 -3.92
C SER A 58 -53.75 -3.47 -2.97
N LYS A 59 -53.80 -3.02 -1.72
CA LYS A 59 -54.86 -3.41 -0.76
C LYS A 59 -56.23 -2.89 -1.19
N GLN A 60 -56.29 -1.64 -1.67
CA GLN A 60 -57.52 -1.03 -2.16
C GLN A 60 -58.09 -1.78 -3.39
N ILE A 61 -57.24 -2.21 -4.33
CA ILE A 61 -57.65 -3.04 -5.47
C ILE A 61 -58.32 -4.33 -4.98
N GLY A 62 -57.73 -5.01 -3.99
CA GLY A 62 -58.32 -6.21 -3.40
C GLY A 62 -59.70 -5.95 -2.78
N GLN A 63 -59.85 -4.82 -2.10
CA GLN A 63 -61.13 -4.40 -1.50
C GLN A 63 -62.21 -4.07 -2.55
N LEU A 64 -61.85 -3.33 -3.61
CA LEU A 64 -62.78 -2.97 -4.69
C LEU A 64 -63.26 -4.22 -5.44
N LYS A 65 -62.33 -5.11 -5.81
CA LYS A 65 -62.67 -6.38 -6.48
C LYS A 65 -63.56 -7.28 -5.61
N ALA A 66 -63.32 -7.32 -4.29
CA ALA A 66 -64.17 -8.08 -3.36
C ALA A 66 -65.60 -7.52 -3.25
N LYS A 67 -65.79 -6.22 -3.50
CA LYS A 67 -67.09 -5.55 -3.54
C LYS A 67 -67.77 -5.59 -4.91
N GLY A 68 -67.11 -6.12 -5.95
CA GLY A 68 -67.60 -6.10 -7.33
C GLY A 68 -67.53 -4.74 -8.01
N GLU A 69 -66.75 -3.80 -7.46
CA GLU A 69 -66.54 -2.45 -8.01
C GLU A 69 -65.35 -2.46 -9.01
N SER A 70 -65.34 -1.52 -9.97
CA SER A 70 -64.20 -1.37 -10.90
C SER A 70 -62.96 -0.91 -10.13
N ALA A 71 -61.81 -1.49 -10.46
CA ALA A 71 -60.50 -1.12 -9.92
C ALA A 71 -59.56 -0.54 -10.99
N ASP A 72 -60.09 -0.19 -12.17
CA ASP A 72 -59.27 0.13 -13.35
C ASP A 72 -58.40 1.39 -13.13
N GLU A 73 -58.96 2.43 -12.51
CA GLU A 73 -58.22 3.66 -12.16
C GLU A 73 -57.10 3.39 -11.15
N VAL A 74 -57.38 2.58 -10.12
CA VAL A 74 -56.39 2.23 -9.09
C VAL A 74 -55.31 1.33 -9.67
N MET A 75 -55.67 0.43 -10.60
CA MET A 75 -54.72 -0.39 -11.34
C MET A 75 -53.81 0.46 -12.23
N ALA A 76 -54.33 1.48 -12.91
CA ALA A 76 -53.53 2.41 -13.71
C ALA A 76 -52.55 3.21 -12.84
N GLN A 77 -52.97 3.66 -11.65
CA GLN A 77 -52.08 4.34 -10.69
C GLN A 77 -50.95 3.42 -10.21
N VAL A 78 -51.26 2.15 -9.89
CA VAL A 78 -50.24 1.16 -9.50
C VAL A 78 -49.24 0.89 -10.63
N ALA A 79 -49.70 0.84 -11.88
CA ALA A 79 -48.82 0.71 -13.05
C ALA A 79 -47.86 1.90 -13.18
N SER A 80 -48.35 3.13 -13.07
CA SER A 80 -47.51 4.34 -13.11
C SER A 80 -46.47 4.38 -11.98
N ILE A 81 -46.87 3.98 -10.76
CA ILE A 81 -45.95 3.88 -9.61
C ILE A 81 -44.85 2.84 -9.88
N LYS A 82 -45.18 1.72 -10.53
CA LYS A 82 -44.20 0.70 -10.90
C LYS A 82 -43.14 1.27 -11.83
N ASP A 83 -43.53 2.01 -12.86
CA ASP A 83 -42.60 2.63 -13.82
C ASP A 83 -41.69 3.68 -13.15
N GLU A 84 -42.19 4.42 -12.15
CA GLU A 84 -41.38 5.38 -11.39
C GLU A 84 -40.42 4.69 -10.40
N LEU A 85 -40.83 3.58 -9.78
CA LEU A 85 -39.96 2.75 -8.95
C LEU A 85 -38.81 2.15 -9.77
N GLU A 86 -39.09 1.62 -10.95
CA GLU A 86 -38.07 1.05 -11.85
C GLU A 86 -37.05 2.12 -12.28
N ARG A 87 -37.51 3.32 -12.63
CA ARG A 87 -36.61 4.45 -12.95
C ARG A 87 -35.76 4.89 -11.76
N SER A 88 -36.35 4.97 -10.56
CA SER A 88 -35.63 5.38 -9.34
C SER A 88 -34.58 4.34 -8.94
N ALA A 89 -34.92 3.04 -9.03
CA ALA A 89 -34.00 1.95 -8.78
C ALA A 89 -32.82 1.97 -9.77
N ALA A 90 -33.09 2.10 -11.07
CA ALA A 90 -32.06 2.19 -12.09
C ALA A 90 -31.10 3.38 -11.87
N ARG A 91 -31.62 4.55 -11.46
CA ARG A 91 -30.76 5.70 -11.17
C ARG A 91 -29.96 5.52 -9.87
N LEU A 92 -30.54 4.92 -8.83
CA LEU A 92 -29.82 4.59 -7.60
C LEU A 92 -28.68 3.59 -7.87
N GLU A 93 -28.89 2.61 -8.74
CA GLU A 93 -27.85 1.67 -9.19
C GLU A 93 -26.72 2.37 -9.95
N GLN A 94 -27.02 3.43 -10.71
CA GLN A 94 -26.01 4.25 -11.41
C GLN A 94 -25.27 5.22 -10.48
N LEU A 95 -25.94 5.77 -9.47
CA LEU A 95 -25.31 6.68 -8.51
C LEU A 95 -24.26 6.00 -7.64
N GLN A 96 -24.42 4.71 -7.37
CA GLN A 96 -23.49 3.95 -6.54
C GLN A 96 -22.06 3.92 -7.12
N PRO A 97 -21.82 3.52 -8.39
CA PRO A 97 -20.49 3.57 -8.98
C PRO A 97 -19.94 5.00 -9.10
N GLU A 98 -20.76 6.01 -9.42
CA GLU A 98 -20.33 7.42 -9.47
C GLU A 98 -19.78 7.89 -8.10
N LEU A 99 -20.48 7.58 -7.01
CA LEU A 99 -20.00 7.87 -5.65
C LEU A 99 -18.76 7.06 -5.30
N GLN A 100 -18.71 5.79 -5.70
CA GLN A 100 -17.57 4.92 -5.43
C GLN A 100 -16.31 5.41 -6.14
N GLU A 101 -16.41 5.87 -7.38
CA GLU A 101 -15.30 6.44 -8.15
C GLU A 101 -14.67 7.63 -7.42
N LEU A 102 -15.50 8.57 -6.94
CA LEU A 102 -15.03 9.69 -6.13
C LEU A 102 -14.27 9.21 -4.88
N LEU A 103 -14.83 8.24 -4.15
CA LEU A 103 -14.23 7.74 -2.91
C LEU A 103 -12.94 6.94 -3.12
N LEU A 104 -12.77 6.31 -4.29
CA LEU A 104 -11.54 5.58 -4.63
C LEU A 104 -10.34 6.52 -4.85
N ALA A 105 -10.57 7.80 -5.16
CA ALA A 105 -9.53 8.81 -5.30
C ALA A 105 -9.10 9.46 -3.96
N VAL A 106 -9.86 9.26 -2.89
CA VAL A 106 -9.62 9.89 -1.58
C VAL A 106 -8.58 9.09 -0.78
N PRO A 107 -7.50 9.73 -0.28
CA PRO A 107 -6.50 9.07 0.56
C PRO A 107 -7.08 8.73 1.93
N ASN A 108 -6.32 7.96 2.70
CA ASN A 108 -6.66 7.71 4.09
C ASN A 108 -6.54 9.00 4.94
N LEU A 109 -7.31 9.08 6.02
CA LEU A 109 -7.22 10.20 6.94
C LEU A 109 -6.02 10.03 7.88
N PRO A 110 -5.20 11.07 8.11
CA PRO A 110 -4.09 10.98 9.05
C PRO A 110 -4.56 10.71 10.47
N HIS A 111 -3.92 9.78 11.17
CA HIS A 111 -4.14 9.55 12.59
C HIS A 111 -3.89 10.84 13.39
N GLU A 112 -4.62 11.05 14.49
CA GLU A 112 -4.55 12.30 15.26
C GLU A 112 -3.17 12.60 15.87
N SER A 113 -2.35 11.55 16.04
CA SER A 113 -0.98 11.67 16.54
C SER A 113 0.05 12.08 15.47
N VAL A 114 -0.35 12.21 14.21
CA VAL A 114 0.56 12.55 13.10
C VAL A 114 0.84 14.06 13.11
N PRO A 115 2.10 14.50 13.07
CA PRO A 115 2.42 15.93 13.01
C PRO A 115 1.92 16.54 11.70
N VAL A 116 1.40 17.76 11.78
CA VAL A 116 0.97 18.49 10.58
C VAL A 116 2.19 19.07 9.87
N GLY A 117 2.31 18.83 8.58
CA GLY A 117 3.38 19.38 7.74
C GLY A 117 3.06 19.24 6.25
N GLU A 118 3.66 20.08 5.42
CA GLU A 118 3.37 20.16 3.97
C GLU A 118 4.18 19.18 3.11
N GLY A 119 5.26 18.61 3.66
CA GLY A 119 6.17 17.68 2.97
C GLY A 119 7.32 17.24 3.89
N GLU A 120 8.35 16.60 3.33
CA GLU A 120 9.41 15.90 4.07
C GLU A 120 10.10 16.72 5.19
N GLU A 121 10.21 18.05 5.04
CA GLU A 121 10.78 18.95 6.06
C GLU A 121 9.94 19.02 7.35
N GLY A 122 8.67 18.61 7.30
CA GLY A 122 7.78 18.52 8.46
C GLY A 122 7.91 17.21 9.23
N ASN A 123 8.69 16.24 8.74
CA ASN A 123 8.88 14.94 9.38
C ASN A 123 9.64 15.09 10.70
N VAL A 124 9.30 14.24 11.67
CA VAL A 124 9.85 14.33 13.04
C VAL A 124 10.73 13.11 13.32
N GLN A 125 12.01 13.33 13.63
CA GLN A 125 12.86 12.25 14.12
C GLN A 125 12.40 11.80 15.50
N VAL A 126 12.03 10.53 15.64
CA VAL A 126 11.53 9.96 16.91
C VAL A 126 12.61 9.20 17.68
N ARG A 127 13.59 8.60 16.99
CA ARG A 127 14.74 7.91 17.60
C ARG A 127 15.87 7.71 16.58
N SER A 128 17.06 7.38 17.07
CA SER A 128 18.21 6.99 16.25
C SER A 128 19.02 5.90 16.93
N TRP A 129 19.77 5.13 16.16
CA TRP A 129 20.61 4.03 16.64
C TRP A 129 21.93 3.95 15.88
N GLY A 130 22.99 3.56 16.59
CA GLY A 130 24.34 3.47 16.04
C GLY A 130 25.04 4.82 15.94
N THR A 131 26.30 4.80 15.51
CA THR A 131 27.11 5.99 15.24
C THR A 131 27.71 5.85 13.85
N PRO A 132 27.48 6.80 12.92
CA PRO A 132 28.18 6.84 11.64
C PRO A 132 29.69 6.64 11.82
N ARG A 133 30.27 5.75 11.04
CA ARG A 133 31.71 5.47 11.11
C ARG A 133 32.49 6.68 10.58
N ASP A 134 33.50 7.09 11.35
CA ASP A 134 34.54 7.99 10.87
C ASP A 134 35.56 7.20 10.04
N PHE A 135 35.82 7.67 8.82
CA PHE A 135 36.80 7.07 7.91
C PHE A 135 38.09 7.89 7.91
N ASP A 136 39.23 7.21 8.00
CA ASP A 136 40.59 7.77 7.92
C ASP A 136 41.13 7.80 6.46
N PHE A 137 40.26 7.49 5.49
CA PHE A 137 40.52 7.54 4.06
C PHE A 137 39.33 8.13 3.31
N ASN A 138 39.53 8.46 2.02
CA ASN A 138 38.46 9.01 1.20
C ASN A 138 37.36 7.97 0.94
N VAL A 139 36.14 8.29 1.38
CA VAL A 139 34.97 7.44 1.22
C VAL A 139 34.58 7.36 -0.26
N ARG A 140 34.35 6.14 -0.74
CA ARG A 140 33.85 5.86 -2.09
C ARG A 140 32.37 5.48 -2.05
N ASP A 141 31.63 5.84 -3.09
CA ASP A 141 30.23 5.45 -3.23
C ASP A 141 30.11 3.96 -3.60
N HIS A 142 28.90 3.42 -3.45
CA HIS A 142 28.64 2.02 -3.81
C HIS A 142 28.84 1.71 -5.30
N VAL A 143 28.81 2.71 -6.19
CA VAL A 143 29.07 2.49 -7.62
C VAL A 143 30.55 2.27 -7.85
N GLU A 144 31.40 3.18 -7.36
CA GLU A 144 32.85 3.11 -7.47
C GLU A 144 33.41 1.86 -6.79
N LEU A 145 32.88 1.47 -5.64
CA LEU A 145 33.27 0.23 -4.94
C LEU A 145 32.71 -1.01 -5.64
N GLY A 146 31.45 -0.97 -6.06
CA GLY A 146 30.74 -2.15 -6.55
C GLY A 146 31.08 -2.53 -7.99
N GLU A 147 31.40 -1.57 -8.87
CA GLU A 147 31.74 -1.81 -10.27
C GLU A 147 32.85 -2.86 -10.45
N PRO A 148 34.05 -2.72 -9.84
CA PRO A 148 35.10 -3.72 -9.95
C PRO A 148 34.75 -5.06 -9.28
N LEU A 149 33.73 -5.09 -8.43
CA LEU A 149 33.32 -6.27 -7.64
C LEU A 149 32.08 -6.98 -8.21
N GLY A 150 31.48 -6.46 -9.27
CA GLY A 150 30.39 -7.10 -10.00
C GLY A 150 29.05 -6.35 -10.03
N LEU A 151 28.97 -5.07 -9.65
CA LEU A 151 27.85 -4.18 -10.01
C LEU A 151 28.03 -3.70 -11.46
N ASP A 152 27.12 -4.08 -12.34
CA ASP A 152 27.24 -3.86 -13.78
C ASP A 152 26.01 -3.09 -14.30
N PHE A 153 26.13 -1.76 -14.27
CA PHE A 153 25.11 -0.83 -14.76
C PHE A 153 25.03 -0.81 -16.28
N GLU A 154 26.17 -0.92 -16.97
CA GLU A 154 26.23 -0.91 -18.44
C GLU A 154 25.46 -2.10 -19.05
N THR A 155 25.64 -3.30 -18.49
CA THR A 155 24.88 -4.46 -18.92
C THR A 155 23.41 -4.32 -18.55
N GLY A 156 23.07 -3.71 -17.41
CA GLY A 156 21.69 -3.36 -17.06
C GLY A 156 21.02 -2.48 -18.13
N ILE A 157 21.71 -1.41 -18.54
CA ILE A 157 21.27 -0.50 -19.61
C ILE A 157 21.11 -1.25 -20.93
N LYS A 158 22.09 -2.08 -21.30
CA LYS A 158 22.04 -2.87 -22.54
C LYS A 158 20.87 -3.85 -22.58
N LEU A 159 20.49 -4.43 -21.44
CA LEU A 159 19.43 -5.45 -21.38
C LEU A 159 18.02 -4.84 -21.26
N ALA A 160 17.85 -3.78 -20.48
CA ALA A 160 16.53 -3.27 -20.10
C ALA A 160 16.39 -1.73 -20.11
N GLY A 161 17.50 -0.99 -20.30
CA GLY A 161 17.52 0.47 -20.25
C GLY A 161 17.95 1.03 -18.88
N ALA A 162 17.84 2.34 -18.72
CA ALA A 162 18.22 3.03 -17.48
C ALA A 162 17.46 2.47 -16.25
N ARG A 163 18.03 2.64 -15.05
CA ARG A 163 17.46 2.18 -13.78
C ARG A 163 17.28 0.66 -13.65
N PHE A 164 18.06 -0.11 -14.40
CA PHE A 164 18.29 -1.54 -14.17
C PHE A 164 19.77 -1.79 -13.93
N THR A 165 20.08 -2.74 -13.04
CA THR A 165 21.46 -3.09 -12.66
C THR A 165 21.64 -4.60 -12.68
N VAL A 166 22.74 -5.08 -13.27
CA VAL A 166 23.14 -6.50 -13.19
C VAL A 166 24.13 -6.66 -12.04
N MET A 167 23.98 -7.73 -11.25
CA MET A 167 24.92 -8.08 -10.19
C MET A 167 25.58 -9.43 -10.49
N LYS A 168 26.89 -9.55 -10.24
CA LYS A 168 27.69 -10.75 -10.48
C LYS A 168 28.52 -11.14 -9.25
N GLY A 169 28.96 -12.39 -9.22
CA GLY A 169 29.93 -12.88 -8.23
C GLY A 169 29.52 -12.67 -6.77
N SER A 170 30.48 -12.24 -5.95
CA SER A 170 30.29 -12.04 -4.51
C SER A 170 29.28 -10.94 -4.18
N ILE A 171 29.12 -9.91 -5.01
CA ILE A 171 28.11 -8.87 -4.80
C ILE A 171 26.69 -9.44 -4.99
N ALA A 172 26.46 -10.24 -6.03
CA ALA A 172 25.18 -10.94 -6.19
C ALA A 172 24.91 -11.92 -5.04
N ARG A 173 25.96 -12.58 -4.54
CA ARG A 173 25.86 -13.44 -3.35
C ARG A 173 25.50 -12.65 -2.10
N LEU A 174 26.10 -11.49 -1.88
CA LEU A 174 25.81 -10.61 -0.75
C LEU A 174 24.37 -10.08 -0.80
N HIS A 175 23.90 -9.67 -1.97
CA HIS A 175 22.50 -9.27 -2.18
C HIS A 175 21.53 -10.41 -1.80
N ARG A 176 21.81 -11.64 -2.25
CA ARG A 176 21.02 -12.82 -1.85
C ARG A 176 21.14 -13.10 -0.34
N ALA A 177 22.33 -13.01 0.24
CA ALA A 177 22.55 -13.23 1.68
C ALA A 177 21.73 -12.25 2.53
N LEU A 178 21.64 -10.98 2.13
CA LEU A 178 20.79 -9.99 2.78
C LEU A 178 19.31 -10.40 2.77
N ALA A 179 18.77 -10.78 1.60
CA ALA A 179 17.38 -11.21 1.49
C ALA A 179 17.08 -12.47 2.35
N GLN A 180 17.99 -13.44 2.36
CA GLN A 180 17.84 -14.66 3.16
C GLN A 180 17.92 -14.39 4.65
N PHE A 181 18.89 -13.60 5.10
CA PHE A 181 19.00 -13.16 6.49
C PHE A 181 17.73 -12.44 6.96
N MET A 182 17.21 -11.52 6.14
CA MET A 182 15.97 -10.81 6.44
C MET A 182 14.79 -11.77 6.60
N LEU A 183 14.57 -12.68 5.65
CA LEU A 183 13.50 -13.67 5.73
C LEU A 183 13.62 -14.58 6.95
N ASP A 184 14.82 -15.11 7.20
CA ASP A 184 15.08 -15.97 8.37
C ASP A 184 14.79 -15.22 9.67
N LEU A 185 15.19 -13.94 9.77
CA LEU A 185 14.90 -13.15 10.95
C LEU A 185 13.39 -12.96 11.15
N GLN A 186 12.65 -12.57 10.10
CA GLN A 186 11.20 -12.34 10.22
C GLN A 186 10.46 -13.63 10.57
N THR A 187 10.85 -14.76 10.01
CA THR A 187 10.16 -16.03 10.20
C THR A 187 10.52 -16.72 11.52
N GLN A 188 11.81 -16.73 11.88
CA GLN A 188 12.30 -17.48 13.03
C GLN A 188 12.21 -16.69 14.34
N ALA A 189 12.30 -15.36 14.29
CA ALA A 189 12.29 -14.52 15.50
C ALA A 189 11.01 -13.68 15.68
N HIS A 190 10.37 -13.23 14.59
CA HIS A 190 9.27 -12.26 14.66
C HIS A 190 7.88 -12.87 14.35
N GLY A 191 7.81 -14.17 14.08
CA GLY A 191 6.57 -14.94 13.95
C GLY A 191 5.82 -14.70 12.64
N TYR A 192 6.50 -14.25 11.58
CA TYR A 192 5.88 -14.14 10.26
C TYR A 192 5.85 -15.49 9.54
N THR A 193 4.77 -15.74 8.80
CA THR A 193 4.67 -16.88 7.88
C THR A 193 5.26 -16.49 6.53
N GLU A 194 6.24 -17.24 6.05
CA GLU A 194 6.83 -17.03 4.73
C GLU A 194 5.86 -17.39 3.61
N CYS A 195 5.82 -16.57 2.56
CA CYS A 195 4.92 -16.72 1.43
C CYS A 195 5.66 -16.51 0.11
N TYR A 196 5.46 -17.43 -0.84
CA TYR A 196 5.77 -17.21 -2.24
C TYR A 196 4.50 -16.76 -2.97
N THR A 197 4.52 -15.59 -3.60
CA THR A 197 3.31 -14.98 -4.22
C THR A 197 3.52 -14.69 -5.71
N PRO A 198 2.44 -14.64 -6.52
CA PRO A 198 2.53 -14.16 -7.90
C PRO A 198 3.08 -12.73 -7.98
N TYR A 199 3.97 -12.47 -8.95
CA TYR A 199 4.50 -11.12 -9.23
C TYR A 199 3.69 -10.36 -10.27
N ILE A 200 2.77 -11.06 -10.94
CA ILE A 200 1.81 -10.50 -11.88
C ILE A 200 0.42 -10.65 -11.25
N VAL A 201 -0.30 -9.55 -11.06
CA VAL A 201 -1.61 -9.50 -10.40
C VAL A 201 -2.65 -8.80 -11.27
N ASN A 202 -3.93 -9.06 -11.00
CA ASN A 202 -5.04 -8.40 -11.68
C ASN A 202 -5.33 -7.00 -11.08
N ALA A 203 -6.12 -6.20 -11.80
CA ALA A 203 -6.52 -4.87 -11.37
C ALA A 203 -7.26 -4.85 -10.01
N GLU A 204 -8.09 -5.86 -9.72
CA GLU A 204 -8.81 -5.96 -8.44
C GLU A 204 -7.85 -6.00 -7.24
N THR A 205 -6.74 -6.72 -7.37
CA THR A 205 -5.72 -6.83 -6.33
C THR A 205 -5.10 -5.47 -6.01
N LEU A 206 -4.79 -4.67 -7.04
CA LEU A 206 -4.25 -3.32 -6.90
C LEU A 206 -5.29 -2.31 -6.40
N ARG A 207 -6.56 -2.45 -6.80
CA ARG A 207 -7.68 -1.64 -6.27
C ARG A 207 -7.85 -1.89 -4.76
N GLY A 208 -7.65 -3.12 -4.31
CA GLY A 208 -7.69 -3.53 -2.91
C GLY A 208 -6.72 -2.78 -2.01
N THR A 209 -5.44 -2.72 -2.39
CA THR A 209 -4.39 -2.06 -1.60
C THR A 209 -4.23 -0.57 -1.90
N GLY A 210 -4.83 -0.07 -2.97
CA GLY A 210 -4.99 1.37 -3.23
C GLY A 210 -4.08 1.95 -4.30
N GLN A 211 -3.31 1.13 -5.02
CA GLN A 211 -2.54 1.55 -6.18
C GLN A 211 -3.47 2.01 -7.31
N LEU A 212 -4.54 1.25 -7.59
CA LEU A 212 -5.56 1.66 -8.55
C LEU A 212 -6.73 2.38 -7.86
N PRO A 213 -7.35 3.37 -8.54
CA PRO A 213 -7.04 3.83 -9.91
C PRO A 213 -5.94 4.91 -10.00
N LYS A 214 -5.54 5.50 -8.88
CA LYS A 214 -4.78 6.77 -8.87
C LYS A 214 -3.33 6.67 -9.38
N PHE A 215 -2.65 5.56 -9.10
CA PHE A 215 -1.22 5.38 -9.33
C PHE A 215 -0.93 4.40 -10.48
N GLU A 216 -1.82 4.31 -11.46
CA GLU A 216 -1.62 3.41 -12.61
C GLU A 216 -0.33 3.73 -13.37
N ALA A 217 0.01 5.02 -13.50
CA ALA A 217 1.24 5.47 -14.16
C ALA A 217 2.52 5.00 -13.44
N ASP A 218 2.44 4.64 -12.16
CA ASP A 218 3.57 4.13 -11.36
C ASP A 218 3.83 2.63 -11.57
N LEU A 219 2.93 1.94 -12.29
CA LEU A 219 2.95 0.49 -12.49
C LEU A 219 3.50 0.09 -13.86
N PHE A 220 4.08 -1.11 -13.92
CA PHE A 220 4.27 -1.80 -15.20
C PHE A 220 3.07 -2.68 -15.51
N ALA A 221 2.43 -2.47 -16.66
CA ALA A 221 1.39 -3.35 -17.16
C ALA A 221 2.00 -4.61 -17.82
N ALA A 222 1.30 -5.74 -17.71
CA ALA A 222 1.64 -7.01 -18.31
C ALA A 222 0.50 -7.49 -19.22
N LYS A 223 0.85 -8.11 -20.37
CA LYS A 223 -0.12 -8.66 -21.32
C LYS A 223 0.16 -10.14 -21.57
N LYS A 224 -0.89 -10.97 -21.54
CA LYS A 224 -0.80 -12.38 -21.97
C LYS A 224 -0.59 -12.41 -23.49
N GLY A 225 0.40 -13.16 -23.97
CA GLY A 225 0.62 -13.35 -25.41
C GLY A 225 1.49 -12.30 -26.11
N GLY A 226 2.06 -11.32 -25.39
CA GLY A 226 3.03 -10.36 -25.93
C GLY A 226 2.45 -8.98 -26.27
N GLN A 227 3.24 -8.15 -26.99
CA GLN A 227 2.89 -6.75 -27.30
C GLN A 227 1.71 -6.64 -28.29
N GLU A 228 1.57 -7.62 -29.18
CA GLU A 228 0.51 -7.71 -30.20
C GLU A 228 -0.75 -8.45 -29.71
N GLY A 229 -0.75 -8.93 -28.45
CA GLY A 229 -1.94 -9.54 -27.85
C GLY A 229 -3.10 -8.55 -27.81
N GLU A 230 -4.33 -9.06 -27.98
CA GLU A 230 -5.54 -8.25 -27.88
C GLU A 230 -5.54 -7.46 -26.57
N VAL A 231 -6.02 -6.21 -26.64
CA VAL A 231 -6.18 -5.38 -25.44
C VAL A 231 -7.18 -6.10 -24.54
N ALA A 232 -6.64 -6.69 -23.47
CA ALA A 232 -7.46 -7.25 -22.41
C ALA A 232 -8.41 -6.16 -21.90
N SER A 233 -9.68 -6.50 -21.66
CA SER A 233 -10.58 -5.62 -20.92
C SER A 233 -9.93 -5.23 -19.58
N GLU A 234 -10.33 -4.11 -18.97
CA GLU A 234 -9.77 -3.69 -17.68
C GLU A 234 -9.80 -4.82 -16.62
N ASP A 235 -10.83 -5.68 -16.66
CA ASP A 235 -10.97 -6.83 -15.75
C ASP A 235 -9.94 -7.95 -16.00
N ALA A 236 -9.36 -7.99 -17.20
CA ALA A 236 -8.31 -8.91 -17.59
C ALA A 236 -6.92 -8.25 -17.63
N ALA A 237 -6.82 -6.96 -17.27
CA ALA A 237 -5.55 -6.26 -17.16
C ALA A 237 -4.68 -6.88 -16.05
N LEU A 238 -3.42 -7.11 -16.39
CA LEU A 238 -2.42 -7.64 -15.48
C LEU A 238 -1.32 -6.60 -15.27
N TYR A 239 -0.71 -6.62 -14.09
CA TYR A 239 0.32 -5.67 -13.69
C TYR A 239 1.41 -6.38 -12.90
N LEU A 240 2.65 -5.92 -13.03
CA LEU A 240 3.72 -6.33 -12.14
C LEU A 240 3.56 -5.64 -10.77
N ILE A 241 3.81 -6.38 -9.69
CA ILE A 241 3.65 -5.83 -8.33
C ILE A 241 4.71 -4.75 -8.03
N PRO A 242 4.32 -3.58 -7.49
CA PRO A 242 5.26 -2.56 -7.01
C PRO A 242 5.80 -2.85 -5.60
N THR A 243 5.21 -3.85 -4.93
CA THR A 243 5.53 -4.36 -3.60
C THR A 243 4.70 -5.63 -3.33
N SER A 244 5.23 -6.59 -2.58
CA SER A 244 4.46 -7.76 -2.12
C SER A 244 3.39 -7.42 -1.06
N GLU A 245 3.31 -6.18 -0.56
CA GLU A 245 2.13 -5.66 0.13
C GLU A 245 0.85 -5.94 -0.67
N VAL A 246 0.91 -5.74 -2.00
CA VAL A 246 -0.22 -5.92 -2.92
C VAL A 246 -0.71 -7.37 -2.88
N SER A 247 0.20 -8.33 -3.02
CA SER A 247 -0.17 -9.75 -3.05
C SER A 247 -0.55 -10.26 -1.66
N LEU A 248 0.24 -9.96 -0.63
CA LEU A 248 0.05 -10.49 0.73
C LEU A 248 -1.20 -9.95 1.41
N THR A 249 -1.47 -8.64 1.34
CA THR A 249 -2.67 -8.06 1.99
C THR A 249 -3.96 -8.58 1.37
N ASN A 250 -3.93 -8.96 0.08
CA ASN A 250 -5.08 -9.53 -0.61
C ASN A 250 -5.39 -10.99 -0.21
N PHE A 251 -4.59 -11.64 0.63
CA PHE A 251 -4.91 -12.98 1.17
C PHE A 251 -6.24 -12.99 1.92
N VAL A 252 -6.65 -11.85 2.48
CA VAL A 252 -7.91 -11.70 3.23
C VAL A 252 -9.00 -11.00 2.42
N ARG A 253 -8.84 -10.86 1.09
CA ARG A 253 -9.86 -10.22 0.23
C ARG A 253 -11.16 -11.02 0.24
N GLY A 254 -12.25 -10.35 0.61
CA GLY A 254 -13.59 -10.93 0.70
C GLY A 254 -13.84 -11.79 1.95
N GLU A 255 -12.79 -12.10 2.71
CA GLU A 255 -12.84 -13.06 3.82
C GLU A 255 -13.49 -12.49 5.09
N VAL A 256 -14.05 -13.42 5.89
CA VAL A 256 -14.42 -13.18 7.29
C VAL A 256 -13.50 -14.03 8.16
N VAL A 257 -12.37 -13.46 8.56
CA VAL A 257 -11.35 -14.17 9.33
C VAL A 257 -11.84 -14.48 10.76
N ALA A 258 -11.41 -15.61 11.30
CA ALA A 258 -11.71 -15.94 12.69
C ALA A 258 -10.89 -15.03 13.62
N GLN A 259 -11.51 -14.46 14.66
CA GLN A 259 -10.81 -13.57 15.59
C GLN A 259 -9.58 -14.23 16.23
N ALA A 260 -9.63 -15.54 16.49
CA ALA A 260 -8.52 -16.31 17.05
C ALA A 260 -7.32 -16.50 16.09
N GLN A 261 -7.48 -16.17 14.80
CA GLN A 261 -6.38 -16.17 13.82
C GLN A 261 -5.65 -14.83 13.76
N LEU A 262 -6.17 -13.79 14.43
CA LEU A 262 -5.51 -12.49 14.49
C LEU A 262 -4.49 -12.46 15.64
N PRO A 263 -3.29 -11.87 15.45
CA PRO A 263 -2.82 -11.26 14.21
C PRO A 263 -2.34 -12.30 13.18
N ILE A 264 -2.67 -12.08 11.90
CA ILE A 264 -2.07 -12.82 10.78
C ILE A 264 -0.81 -12.05 10.36
N ARG A 265 0.35 -12.70 10.36
CA ARG A 265 1.65 -12.09 10.03
C ARG A 265 2.25 -12.81 8.82
N LEU A 266 2.43 -12.10 7.71
CA LEU A 266 2.93 -12.66 6.44
C LEU A 266 4.20 -11.94 6.00
N THR A 267 5.18 -12.67 5.46
CA THR A 267 6.39 -12.09 4.87
C THR A 267 6.72 -12.73 3.53
N ALA A 268 7.31 -11.96 2.61
CA ALA A 268 7.76 -12.45 1.32
C ALA A 268 8.97 -11.66 0.81
N HIS A 269 9.91 -12.36 0.18
CA HIS A 269 10.97 -11.77 -0.64
C HIS A 269 10.51 -11.77 -2.09
N THR A 270 10.36 -10.58 -2.68
CA THR A 270 9.94 -10.45 -4.09
C THR A 270 10.73 -9.37 -4.81
N PRO A 271 10.95 -9.51 -6.13
CA PRO A 271 11.24 -8.36 -6.97
C PRO A 271 10.02 -7.42 -6.98
N CYS A 272 10.28 -6.12 -6.92
CA CYS A 272 9.30 -5.05 -6.94
C CYS A 272 9.54 -4.19 -8.18
N PHE A 273 8.46 -3.83 -8.88
CA PHE A 273 8.52 -3.14 -10.17
C PHE A 273 7.80 -1.79 -10.10
N ARG A 274 8.53 -0.69 -10.33
CA ARG A 274 7.98 0.67 -10.33
C ARG A 274 8.43 1.43 -11.56
N SER A 275 7.50 2.07 -12.26
CA SER A 275 7.84 2.91 -13.42
C SER A 275 8.64 4.17 -13.01
N GLU A 276 8.61 4.53 -11.72
CA GLU A 276 9.28 5.71 -11.16
C GLU A 276 8.92 7.00 -11.93
N ALA A 277 7.67 7.09 -12.41
CA ALA A 277 7.16 8.25 -13.11
C ALA A 277 7.34 9.54 -12.26
N GLY A 278 7.78 10.62 -12.90
CA GLY A 278 8.02 11.90 -12.21
C GLY A 278 9.35 12.03 -11.45
N SER A 279 10.21 11.00 -11.44
CA SER A 279 11.52 11.02 -10.76
C SER A 279 12.69 11.51 -11.63
N ALA A 280 12.42 12.28 -12.69
CA ALA A 280 13.44 12.75 -13.64
C ALA A 280 14.55 13.54 -12.92
N GLY A 281 15.81 13.15 -13.15
CA GLY A 281 16.99 13.81 -12.57
C GLY A 281 17.30 13.46 -11.12
N ARG A 282 16.43 12.74 -10.39
CA ARG A 282 16.68 12.30 -9.01
C ARG A 282 17.28 10.89 -8.97
N ASP A 283 18.32 10.70 -8.15
CA ASP A 283 18.98 9.40 -7.93
C ASP A 283 19.27 8.66 -9.25
N THR A 284 19.89 9.35 -10.21
CA THR A 284 20.16 8.83 -11.56
C THR A 284 21.35 7.87 -11.60
N ARG A 285 22.29 8.02 -10.67
CA ARG A 285 23.46 7.15 -10.49
C ARG A 285 23.22 6.18 -9.32
N GLY A 286 23.60 4.91 -9.51
CA GLY A 286 23.59 3.90 -8.46
C GLY A 286 22.27 3.15 -8.29
N MET A 287 22.07 2.52 -7.13
CA MET A 287 21.00 1.55 -6.88
C MET A 287 19.90 2.02 -5.92
N ILE A 288 19.88 3.30 -5.53
CA ILE A 288 18.88 3.83 -4.59
C ILE A 288 17.46 3.86 -5.20
N ARG A 289 17.37 4.12 -6.51
CA ARG A 289 16.10 4.19 -7.26
C ARG A 289 16.21 3.42 -8.58
N GLN A 290 15.57 2.25 -8.63
CA GLN A 290 15.59 1.31 -9.75
C GLN A 290 14.16 0.99 -10.19
N HIS A 291 13.97 0.62 -11.47
CA HIS A 291 12.68 0.11 -11.94
C HIS A 291 12.37 -1.28 -11.37
N GLN A 292 13.41 -2.06 -11.09
CA GLN A 292 13.33 -3.34 -10.42
C GLN A 292 14.25 -3.35 -9.21
N PHE A 293 13.71 -3.71 -8.04
CA PHE A 293 14.49 -3.88 -6.81
C PHE A 293 13.87 -4.98 -5.96
N ASP A 294 14.70 -5.69 -5.17
CA ASP A 294 14.20 -6.71 -4.26
C ASP A 294 13.82 -6.10 -2.91
N LYS A 295 12.77 -6.64 -2.30
CA LYS A 295 12.31 -6.26 -0.96
C LYS A 295 11.85 -7.50 -0.20
N VAL A 296 12.18 -7.54 1.10
CA VAL A 296 11.53 -8.42 2.06
C VAL A 296 10.43 -7.62 2.74
N GLU A 297 9.18 -8.01 2.52
CA GLU A 297 8.02 -7.30 3.04
C GLU A 297 7.47 -7.95 4.29
N MET A 298 6.95 -7.15 5.20
CA MET A 298 6.13 -7.58 6.33
C MET A 298 4.72 -7.05 6.14
N VAL A 299 3.72 -7.92 6.29
CA VAL A 299 2.30 -7.55 6.34
C VAL A 299 1.67 -8.11 7.60
N GLN A 300 0.88 -7.30 8.30
CA GLN A 300 0.05 -7.75 9.41
C GLN A 300 -1.43 -7.44 9.16
N ILE A 301 -2.29 -8.43 9.38
CA ILE A 301 -3.74 -8.24 9.48
C ILE A 301 -4.13 -8.44 10.94
N VAL A 302 -4.69 -7.39 11.55
CA VAL A 302 -4.84 -7.33 13.01
C VAL A 302 -6.23 -6.87 13.43
N HIS A 303 -6.57 -7.12 14.69
CA HIS A 303 -7.75 -6.55 15.32
C HIS A 303 -7.62 -5.02 15.40
N PRO A 304 -8.68 -4.23 15.13
CA PRO A 304 -8.60 -2.76 15.12
C PRO A 304 -7.97 -2.14 16.37
N GLU A 305 -8.33 -2.64 17.56
CA GLU A 305 -7.78 -2.15 18.84
C GLU A 305 -6.29 -2.42 19.05
N GLN A 306 -5.66 -3.26 18.21
CA GLN A 306 -4.26 -3.67 18.34
C GLN A 306 -3.36 -3.03 17.26
N SER A 307 -3.92 -2.23 16.34
CA SER A 307 -3.15 -1.76 15.18
C SER A 307 -2.01 -0.80 15.55
N ASP A 308 -2.19 0.06 16.55
CA ASP A 308 -1.13 1.01 16.93
C ASP A 308 0.04 0.29 17.61
N GLN A 309 -0.26 -0.70 18.45
CA GLN A 309 0.78 -1.56 19.03
C GLN A 309 1.50 -2.38 17.94
N ALA A 310 0.75 -2.92 16.98
CA ALA A 310 1.32 -3.67 15.86
C ALA A 310 2.23 -2.80 14.98
N LEU A 311 1.94 -1.50 14.84
CA LEU A 311 2.81 -0.56 14.12
C LEU A 311 4.16 -0.39 14.82
N GLU A 312 4.16 -0.17 16.14
CA GLU A 312 5.40 -0.02 16.90
C GLU A 312 6.22 -1.33 16.88
N GLU A 313 5.56 -2.49 17.04
CA GLU A 313 6.20 -3.80 16.96
C GLU A 313 6.83 -4.06 15.58
N MET A 314 6.07 -3.82 14.49
CA MET A 314 6.54 -4.04 13.13
C MET A 314 7.65 -3.06 12.74
N THR A 315 7.63 -1.83 13.26
CA THR A 315 8.75 -0.89 13.10
C THR A 315 10.00 -1.45 13.78
N GLY A 316 9.86 -1.97 15.01
CA GLY A 316 10.94 -2.66 15.73
C GLY A 316 11.51 -3.87 14.98
N HIS A 317 10.67 -4.63 14.26
CA HIS A 317 11.12 -5.75 13.42
C HIS A 317 11.98 -5.30 12.22
N ALA A 318 11.68 -4.15 11.61
CA ALA A 318 12.52 -3.55 10.57
C ALA A 318 13.83 -3.00 11.16
N GLU A 319 13.76 -2.34 12.32
CA GLU A 319 14.91 -1.83 13.06
C GLU A 319 15.89 -2.96 13.43
N ALA A 320 15.38 -4.11 13.89
CA ALA A 320 16.20 -5.27 14.26
C ALA A 320 17.11 -5.76 13.12
N VAL A 321 16.67 -5.66 11.86
CA VAL A 321 17.49 -5.99 10.68
C VAL A 321 18.69 -5.04 10.60
N LEU A 322 18.48 -3.72 10.72
CA LEU A 322 19.55 -2.72 10.67
C LEU A 322 20.51 -2.86 11.85
N GLN A 323 19.99 -3.10 13.05
CA GLN A 323 20.78 -3.28 14.27
C GLN A 323 21.71 -4.49 14.17
N GLN A 324 21.20 -5.64 13.70
CA GLN A 324 22.01 -6.85 13.51
C GLN A 324 23.02 -6.72 12.37
N LEU A 325 22.70 -5.94 11.34
CA LEU A 325 23.65 -5.57 10.28
C LEU A 325 24.66 -4.51 10.72
N GLY A 326 24.55 -3.94 11.92
CA GLY A 326 25.45 -2.89 12.41
C GLY A 326 25.37 -1.59 11.62
N LEU A 327 24.22 -1.27 11.02
CA LEU A 327 24.04 -0.09 10.17
C LEU A 327 23.40 1.06 10.97
N PRO A 328 24.06 2.22 11.12
CA PRO A 328 23.47 3.38 11.79
C PRO A 328 22.24 3.89 11.05
N TYR A 329 21.17 4.22 11.80
CA TYR A 329 19.92 4.68 11.22
C TYR A 329 19.16 5.64 12.15
N ARG A 330 18.16 6.32 11.57
CA ARG A 330 17.16 7.10 12.30
C ARG A 330 15.76 6.69 11.92
N VAL A 331 14.81 6.90 12.83
CA VAL A 331 13.38 6.66 12.60
C VAL A 331 12.67 8.00 12.54
N MET A 332 11.95 8.23 11.45
CA MET A 332 11.21 9.44 11.15
C MET A 332 9.71 9.15 11.21
N LEU A 333 8.95 9.90 12.01
CA LEU A 333 7.50 9.95 11.92
C LEU A 333 7.13 10.91 10.79
N LEU A 334 6.49 10.40 9.74
CA LEU A 334 6.09 11.22 8.61
C LEU A 334 4.98 12.19 9.00
N CYS A 335 5.04 13.42 8.50
CA CYS A 335 3.97 14.40 8.67
C CYS A 335 2.83 14.19 7.70
N THR A 336 1.70 14.86 7.92
CA THR A 336 0.47 14.70 7.15
C THR A 336 0.65 14.83 5.62
N GLY A 337 1.51 15.73 5.16
CA GLY A 337 1.77 15.98 3.74
C GLY A 337 2.73 15.01 3.05
N ASP A 338 3.49 14.21 3.80
CA ASP A 338 4.52 13.31 3.26
C ASP A 338 4.12 11.82 3.31
N MET A 339 3.00 11.51 3.97
CA MET A 339 2.51 10.14 4.06
C MET A 339 2.01 9.57 2.71
N GLY A 340 2.14 8.26 2.56
CA GLY A 340 1.55 7.50 1.45
C GLY A 340 0.01 7.49 1.46
N PHE A 341 -0.57 7.23 0.28
CA PHE A 341 -2.03 7.35 0.04
C PHE A 341 -2.92 6.53 0.98
N GLY A 342 -2.53 5.28 1.27
CA GLY A 342 -3.30 4.37 2.11
C GLY A 342 -3.01 4.49 3.61
N ALA A 343 -1.96 5.22 4.01
CA ALA A 343 -1.49 5.25 5.38
C ALA A 343 -2.26 6.27 6.24
N ALA A 344 -2.59 5.86 7.46
CA ALA A 344 -3.06 6.74 8.54
C ALA A 344 -1.87 7.26 9.38
N LYS A 345 -0.84 6.43 9.58
CA LYS A 345 0.42 6.79 10.28
C LYS A 345 1.57 5.97 9.70
N THR A 346 2.73 6.59 9.51
CA THR A 346 3.91 5.96 8.90
C THR A 346 5.19 6.33 9.65
N TYR A 347 6.05 5.32 9.87
CA TYR A 347 7.44 5.50 10.24
C TYR A 347 8.35 5.13 9.08
N ASP A 348 9.26 6.03 8.72
CA ASP A 348 10.35 5.74 7.82
C ASP A 348 11.63 5.46 8.61
N LEU A 349 12.34 4.41 8.24
CA LEU A 349 13.69 4.15 8.71
C LEU A 349 14.64 4.66 7.63
N GLU A 350 15.60 5.48 8.03
CA GLU A 350 16.60 6.02 7.13
C GLU A 350 17.98 5.58 7.59
N VAL A 351 18.74 4.95 6.70
CA VAL A 351 20.08 4.40 6.96
C VAL A 351 21.17 5.39 6.53
N TRP A 352 22.26 5.44 7.28
CA TRP A 352 23.40 6.31 6.97
C TRP A 352 24.12 5.86 5.70
N LEU A 353 24.32 6.78 4.75
CA LEU A 353 25.16 6.57 3.56
C LEU A 353 26.39 7.47 3.61
N PRO A 354 27.57 6.92 3.94
CA PRO A 354 28.82 7.67 4.08
C PRO A 354 29.15 8.57 2.89
N ALA A 355 28.97 8.09 1.65
CA ALA A 355 29.36 8.86 0.47
C ALA A 355 28.46 10.08 0.22
N GLN A 356 27.25 10.08 0.78
CA GLN A 356 26.30 11.19 0.68
C GLN A 356 26.30 12.09 1.92
N GLY A 357 26.95 11.67 3.02
CA GLY A 357 26.95 12.41 4.29
C GLY A 357 25.56 12.62 4.88
N THR A 358 24.60 11.72 4.61
CA THR A 358 23.22 11.84 5.06
C THR A 358 22.56 10.48 5.26
N TYR A 359 21.39 10.49 5.89
CA TYR A 359 20.50 9.33 5.99
C TYR A 359 19.58 9.25 4.78
N ARG A 360 19.32 8.04 4.28
CA ARG A 360 18.39 7.76 3.18
C ARG A 360 17.39 6.69 3.57
N GLU A 361 16.12 6.88 3.21
CA GLU A 361 15.05 5.91 3.45
C GLU A 361 15.45 4.49 3.00
N ILE A 362 15.25 3.50 3.86
CA ILE A 362 15.47 2.07 3.59
C ILE A 362 14.25 1.21 3.94
N SER A 363 13.35 1.75 4.76
CA SER A 363 12.05 1.15 5.05
C SER A 363 11.02 2.24 5.31
N SER A 364 9.77 1.91 4.96
CA SER A 364 8.58 2.64 5.35
C SER A 364 7.60 1.63 5.95
N VAL A 365 7.06 1.92 7.13
CA VAL A 365 6.24 1.04 7.96
C VAL A 365 4.96 1.78 8.31
N SER A 366 3.81 1.29 7.84
CA SER A 366 2.54 2.03 7.86
C SER A 366 1.42 1.25 8.53
N ASN A 367 0.61 1.97 9.31
CA ASN A 367 -0.73 1.53 9.71
C ASN A 367 -1.75 2.12 8.73
N CYS A 368 -2.51 1.26 8.05
CA CYS A 368 -3.55 1.66 7.11
C CYS A 368 -4.96 1.69 7.74
N GLU A 369 -5.07 1.35 9.02
CA GLU A 369 -6.34 1.13 9.71
C GLU A 369 -7.27 0.26 8.84
N ALA A 370 -8.57 0.58 8.78
CA ALA A 370 -9.54 -0.12 7.95
C ALA A 370 -9.52 0.30 6.46
N PHE A 371 -8.56 1.12 6.00
CA PHE A 371 -8.61 1.70 4.65
C PHE A 371 -8.55 0.65 3.54
N GLN A 372 -7.56 -0.26 3.59
CA GLN A 372 -7.44 -1.34 2.62
C GLN A 372 -8.49 -2.40 2.88
N ALA A 373 -8.73 -2.77 4.14
CA ALA A 373 -9.77 -3.72 4.53
C ALA A 373 -11.15 -3.37 3.96
N ARG A 374 -11.51 -2.07 3.91
CA ARG A 374 -12.77 -1.61 3.32
C ARG A 374 -12.84 -1.80 1.80
N ARG A 375 -11.72 -1.62 1.08
CA ARG A 375 -11.64 -1.92 -0.37
C ARG A 375 -11.70 -3.43 -0.61
N LEU A 376 -11.04 -4.19 0.26
CA LEU A 376 -10.93 -5.66 0.20
C LEU A 376 -12.18 -6.39 0.70
N GLN A 377 -13.08 -5.71 1.43
CA GLN A 377 -14.13 -6.35 2.23
C GLN A 377 -13.60 -7.42 3.20
N ALA A 378 -12.39 -7.18 3.73
CA ALA A 378 -11.73 -8.04 4.70
C ALA A 378 -12.28 -7.76 6.11
N ARG A 379 -12.91 -8.77 6.71
CA ARG A 379 -13.65 -8.64 7.97
C ARG A 379 -13.23 -9.71 8.96
N PHE A 380 -13.56 -9.51 10.23
CA PHE A 380 -13.58 -10.56 11.25
C PHE A 380 -14.93 -10.56 11.95
N LYS A 381 -15.27 -11.65 12.62
CA LYS A 381 -16.48 -11.73 13.46
C LYS A 381 -16.13 -11.37 14.90
N ASN A 382 -16.76 -10.33 15.43
CA ASN A 382 -16.57 -9.90 16.82
C ASN A 382 -17.28 -10.83 17.82
N ALA A 383 -17.07 -10.61 19.12
CA ALA A 383 -17.66 -11.41 20.20
C ALA A 383 -19.20 -11.42 20.19
N GLN A 384 -19.86 -10.40 19.61
CA GLN A 384 -21.30 -10.31 19.46
C GLN A 384 -21.83 -10.91 18.14
N GLY A 385 -20.95 -11.55 17.35
CA GLY A 385 -21.31 -12.21 16.10
C GLY A 385 -21.47 -11.26 14.90
N LYS A 386 -21.14 -9.97 15.04
CA LYS A 386 -21.18 -8.98 13.96
C LYS A 386 -19.87 -8.97 13.19
N ASN A 387 -19.96 -8.71 11.88
CA ASN A 387 -18.78 -8.54 11.04
C ASN A 387 -18.25 -7.11 11.18
N GLU A 388 -16.97 -6.99 11.48
CA GLU A 388 -16.23 -5.73 11.54
C GLU A 388 -15.00 -5.79 10.63
N LEU A 389 -14.50 -4.64 10.18
CA LEU A 389 -13.32 -4.59 9.33
C LEU A 389 -12.07 -4.84 10.18
N VAL A 390 -11.12 -5.61 9.64
CA VAL A 390 -9.77 -5.72 10.21
C VAL A 390 -8.97 -4.44 9.95
N HIS A 391 -7.86 -4.25 10.67
CA HIS A 391 -6.84 -3.27 10.30
C HIS A 391 -5.70 -3.97 9.56
N THR A 392 -5.10 -3.26 8.60
CA THR A 392 -3.93 -3.76 7.84
C THR A 392 -2.72 -2.87 8.07
N LEU A 393 -1.56 -3.52 8.14
CA LEU A 393 -0.27 -2.86 8.24
C LEU A 393 0.70 -3.50 7.26
N ASN A 394 1.62 -2.70 6.73
CA ASN A 394 2.73 -3.17 5.91
C ASN A 394 4.01 -2.41 6.23
N GLY A 395 5.15 -3.06 6.03
CA GLY A 395 6.44 -2.41 6.21
C GLY A 395 7.58 -3.16 5.56
N SER A 396 8.59 -2.41 5.12
CA SER A 396 9.79 -3.03 4.52
C SER A 396 10.68 -3.59 5.64
N GLY A 397 11.15 -4.82 5.51
CA GLY A 397 12.07 -5.45 6.47
C GLY A 397 13.26 -6.14 5.79
N LEU A 398 13.92 -5.61 4.75
CA LEU A 398 13.99 -4.21 4.26
C LEU A 398 13.95 -4.18 2.71
N ALA A 399 14.11 -3.00 2.10
CA ALA A 399 14.49 -2.90 0.70
C ALA A 399 15.94 -3.41 0.48
N VAL A 400 16.08 -4.61 -0.11
CA VAL A 400 17.35 -5.37 -0.17
C VAL A 400 18.41 -4.61 -0.96
N GLY A 401 18.03 -3.98 -2.08
CA GLY A 401 18.96 -3.19 -2.89
C GLY A 401 19.54 -1.99 -2.13
N ARG A 402 18.73 -1.27 -1.35
CA ARG A 402 19.20 -0.16 -0.50
C ARG A 402 20.04 -0.66 0.68
N ALA A 403 19.70 -1.81 1.26
CA ALA A 403 20.53 -2.46 2.27
C ALA A 403 21.91 -2.85 1.72
N LEU A 404 21.97 -3.36 0.48
CA LEU A 404 23.24 -3.65 -0.19
C LEU A 404 24.09 -2.39 -0.32
N VAL A 405 23.52 -1.27 -0.77
CA VAL A 405 24.22 0.03 -0.85
C VAL A 405 24.78 0.42 0.51
N ALA A 406 23.97 0.36 1.57
CA ALA A 406 24.39 0.69 2.92
C ALA A 406 25.52 -0.22 3.42
N VAL A 407 25.46 -1.53 3.15
CA VAL A 407 26.54 -2.47 3.52
C VAL A 407 27.82 -2.15 2.76
N ILE A 408 27.76 -1.96 1.44
CA ILE A 408 28.95 -1.63 0.62
C ILE A 408 29.65 -0.38 1.15
N GLU A 409 28.90 0.70 1.40
CA GLU A 409 29.51 1.98 1.82
C GLU A 409 29.97 1.98 3.27
N ASN A 410 29.21 1.41 4.22
CA ASN A 410 29.57 1.44 5.65
C ASN A 410 30.71 0.45 6.00
N TYR A 411 30.81 -0.66 5.26
CA TYR A 411 31.82 -1.70 5.50
C TYR A 411 33.03 -1.63 4.57
N GLN A 412 33.21 -0.53 3.83
CA GLN A 412 34.37 -0.34 2.97
C GLN A 412 35.68 -0.26 3.77
N ASN A 413 36.76 -0.74 3.16
CA ASN A 413 38.14 -0.64 3.65
C ASN A 413 38.97 0.25 2.71
N ALA A 414 40.12 0.72 3.19
CA ALA A 414 41.00 1.61 2.44
C ALA A 414 41.46 1.02 1.09
N ASP A 415 41.66 -0.30 1.01
CA ASP A 415 42.07 -1.01 -0.20
C ASP A 415 40.93 -1.23 -1.22
N GLY A 416 39.69 -0.88 -0.87
CA GLY A 416 38.50 -1.08 -1.72
C GLY A 416 37.82 -2.43 -1.55
N SER A 417 38.33 -3.26 -0.65
CA SER A 417 37.58 -4.42 -0.18
C SER A 417 36.41 -4.00 0.72
N ILE A 418 35.42 -4.88 0.84
CA ILE A 418 34.25 -4.69 1.69
C ILE A 418 34.26 -5.78 2.75
N THR A 419 34.22 -5.39 4.02
CA THR A 419 34.08 -6.32 5.13
C THR A 419 32.65 -6.89 5.15
N VAL A 420 32.49 -8.21 5.24
CA VAL A 420 31.17 -8.85 5.31
C VAL A 420 30.64 -8.74 6.75
N PRO A 421 29.44 -8.14 6.97
CA PRO A 421 28.80 -8.11 8.29
C PRO A 421 28.74 -9.51 8.90
N GLU A 422 29.01 -9.62 10.20
CA GLU A 422 29.17 -10.91 10.88
C GLU A 422 27.96 -11.83 10.69
N VAL A 423 26.75 -11.27 10.84
CA VAL A 423 25.47 -11.99 10.66
C VAL A 423 25.25 -12.53 9.24
N LEU A 424 25.97 -12.02 8.24
CA LEU A 424 25.88 -12.48 6.85
C LEU A 424 26.94 -13.53 6.49
N ARG A 425 27.97 -13.75 7.33
CA ARG A 425 29.10 -14.63 6.98
C ARG A 425 28.66 -16.07 6.73
N SER A 426 27.70 -16.60 7.48
CA SER A 426 27.14 -17.95 7.27
C SER A 426 26.50 -18.10 5.88
N TYR A 427 25.68 -17.13 5.46
CA TYR A 427 25.08 -17.06 4.11
C TYR A 427 26.13 -16.85 3.01
N MET A 428 27.24 -16.20 3.36
CA MET A 428 28.39 -15.96 2.50
C MET A 428 29.42 -17.10 2.51
N GLY A 429 29.15 -18.22 3.18
CA GLY A 429 30.02 -19.41 3.21
C GLY A 429 31.30 -19.19 4.00
N GLY A 430 31.23 -18.43 5.08
CA GLY A 430 32.36 -18.06 5.93
C GLY A 430 33.22 -16.92 5.36
N MET A 431 32.87 -16.36 4.21
CA MET A 431 33.61 -15.23 3.63
C MET A 431 33.52 -14.00 4.54
N GLU A 432 34.67 -13.47 4.93
CA GLU A 432 34.77 -12.29 5.80
C GLU A 432 34.99 -10.99 5.03
N ARG A 433 35.44 -11.07 3.78
CA ARG A 433 35.80 -9.92 2.93
C ARG A 433 35.49 -10.18 1.46
N ILE A 434 35.00 -9.16 0.76
CA ILE A 434 34.78 -9.15 -0.69
C ILE A 434 35.80 -8.22 -1.34
N GLY A 435 36.54 -8.73 -2.33
CA GLY A 435 37.58 -7.98 -3.02
C GLY A 435 38.83 -7.76 -2.16
N GLY A 436 39.79 -7.03 -2.75
CA GLY A 436 41.13 -6.80 -2.20
C GLY A 436 42.08 -7.96 -2.43
#